data_AF-A0A2V5Z7J9-F1
#
_entry.id   AF-A0A2V5Z7J9-F1
#
_cell.length_a   1.000
_cell.length_b   1.000
_cell.length_c   1.000
_cell.angle_alpha   90.00
_cell.angle_beta   90.00
_cell.angle_gamma   90.00
#
_symmetry.space_group_name_H-M   'P 1'
#
loop_
_entity.id
_entity.type
_entity.pdbx_description
1 polymer ?
#
loop_
_entity_poly.entity_id
_entity_poly.type
_entity_poly.pdbx_seq_one_letter_code
_entity_poly.pdbx_strand_id
1 'polypeptide(L)'
;MNTLVTDQLTSFTAVIEQAGVPALRIVFTLAVIVFLVGGILILRRRHQFFDRDPDVENDVPVVRHNREEVILFVWSGLTLVLLSIAYQVWSA
;
A
#
# COMPACT_ATOMS: atom_id res chain seq x y z
N MET A 1 -40.17 9.54 -3.92
CA MET A 1 -39.07 9.52 -2.93
C MET A 1 -39.31 10.67 -1.97
N ASN A 2 -39.19 10.48 -0.66
CA ASN A 2 -39.50 11.52 0.34
C ASN A 2 -38.36 12.54 0.39
N THR A 3 -38.59 13.77 -0.06
CA THR A 3 -37.56 14.83 -0.16
C THR A 3 -36.89 15.12 1.18
N LEU A 4 -37.66 15.05 2.28
CA LEU A 4 -37.16 15.26 3.63
C LEU A 4 -36.12 14.20 4.05
N VAL A 5 -36.32 12.94 3.64
CA VAL A 5 -35.37 11.86 3.89
C VAL A 5 -34.11 12.02 3.04
N THR A 6 -34.26 12.49 1.80
CA THR A 6 -33.12 12.75 0.91
C THR A 6 -32.26 13.89 1.45
N ASP A 7 -32.86 14.97 1.94
CA ASP A 7 -32.14 16.12 2.52
C ASP A 7 -31.41 15.76 3.82
N GLN A 8 -32.01 14.91 4.66
CA GLN A 8 -31.35 14.41 5.87
C GLN A 8 -30.14 13.53 5.54
N LEU A 9 -30.27 12.65 4.54
CA LEU A 9 -29.17 11.78 4.11
C LEU A 9 -28.03 12.58 3.48
N THR A 10 -28.31 13.54 2.60
CA THR A 10 -27.27 14.39 1.99
C THR A 10 -26.55 15.25 3.01
N SER A 11 -27.27 15.83 3.99
CA SER A 11 -26.63 16.56 5.08
C SER A 11 -25.74 15.67 5.94
N PHE A 12 -26.16 14.44 6.21
CA PHE A 12 -25.38 13.50 7.00
C PHE A 12 -24.13 13.02 6.26
N THR A 13 -24.24 12.69 4.97
CA THR A 13 -23.09 12.29 4.15
C THR A 13 -22.08 13.43 4.00
N ALA A 14 -22.54 14.67 3.83
CA ALA A 14 -21.66 15.84 3.72
C ALA A 14 -20.78 16.03 4.96
N VAL A 15 -21.32 15.81 6.16
CA VAL A 15 -20.55 15.88 7.43
C VAL A 15 -19.51 14.77 7.51
N ILE A 16 -19.86 13.54 7.09
CA ILE A 16 -18.93 12.41 7.05
C ILE A 16 -17.80 12.69 6.05
N GLU A 17 -18.12 13.15 4.85
CA GLU A 17 -17.14 13.43 3.80
C GLU A 17 -16.17 14.55 4.20
N GLN A 18 -16.67 15.60 4.86
CA GLN A 18 -15.87 16.73 5.32
C GLN A 18 -14.71 16.30 6.22
N ALA A 19 -14.91 15.30 7.08
CA ALA A 19 -13.86 14.77 7.95
C ALA A 19 -13.17 13.53 7.37
N GLY A 20 -13.92 12.69 6.65
CA GLY A 20 -13.47 11.41 6.13
C GLY A 20 -12.45 11.55 5.00
N VAL A 21 -12.68 12.46 4.05
CA VAL A 21 -11.76 12.63 2.90
C VAL A 21 -10.38 13.11 3.35
N PRO A 22 -10.24 14.15 4.20
CA PRO A 22 -8.93 14.55 4.73
C PRO A 22 -8.23 13.44 5.51
N ALA A 23 -8.97 12.68 6.33
CA ALA A 23 -8.40 11.58 7.09
C ALA A 23 -7.86 10.47 6.16
N LEU A 24 -8.62 10.08 5.14
CA LEU A 24 -8.18 9.10 4.14
C LEU A 24 -6.94 9.58 3.38
N ARG A 25 -6.90 10.86 2.97
CA ARG A 25 -5.72 11.46 2.31
C ARG A 25 -4.47 11.31 3.17
N ILE A 26 -4.55 11.64 4.46
CA ILE A 26 -3.43 11.52 5.40
C ILE A 26 -2.99 10.06 5.53
N VAL A 27 -3.92 9.16 5.82
CA VAL A 27 -3.61 7.73 6.06
C VAL A 27 -2.96 7.09 4.83
N PHE A 28 -3.52 7.28 3.64
CA PHE A 28 -2.96 6.68 2.43
C PHE A 28 -1.63 7.33 2.01
N THR A 29 -1.45 8.64 2.25
CA THR A 29 -0.16 9.29 2.01
C THR A 29 0.92 8.71 2.94
N LEU A 30 0.63 8.55 4.23
CA LEU A 30 1.55 7.92 5.17
C LEU A 30 1.86 6.47 4.81
N ALA A 31 0.84 5.70 4.42
CA ALA A 31 1.02 4.31 3.99
C ALA A 31 1.95 4.23 2.77
N VAL A 32 1.76 5.08 1.76
CA VAL A 32 2.63 5.17 0.58
C VAL A 32 4.07 5.49 0.99
N ILE A 33 4.27 6.48 1.87
CA ILE A 33 5.62 6.85 2.35
C ILE A 33 6.30 5.65 3.02
N VAL A 34 5.59 4.94 3.91
CA VAL A 34 6.13 3.76 4.60
C VAL A 34 6.52 2.66 3.61
N PHE A 35 5.69 2.39 2.61
CA PHE A 35 5.98 1.38 1.59
C PHE A 35 7.17 1.77 0.69
N LEU A 36 7.30 3.05 0.34
CA LEU A 36 8.44 3.54 -0.43
C LEU A 36 9.74 3.46 0.37
N VAL A 37 9.72 3.92 1.62
CA VAL A 37 10.89 3.84 2.51
C VAL A 37 11.25 2.39 2.79
N GLY A 38 10.27 1.54 3.10
CA GLY A 38 10.46 0.10 3.29
C GLY A 38 11.07 -0.56 2.06
N GLY A 39 10.57 -0.24 0.86
CA GLY A 39 11.13 -0.72 -0.40
C GLY A 39 12.59 -0.31 -0.60
N ILE A 40 12.92 0.95 -0.32
CA ILE A 40 14.31 1.45 -0.37
C ILE A 40 15.20 0.69 0.62
N LEU A 41 14.72 0.44 1.84
CA LEU A 41 15.46 -0.30 2.85
C LEU A 41 15.69 -1.77 2.45
N ILE A 42 14.68 -2.42 1.87
CA ILE A 42 14.78 -3.78 1.33
C ILE A 42 15.84 -3.81 0.22
N LEU A 43 15.80 -2.89 -0.73
CA LEU A 43 16.77 -2.82 -1.84
C LEU A 43 18.20 -2.56 -1.35
N ARG A 44 18.37 -1.68 -0.35
CA ARG A 44 19.67 -1.39 0.26
C ARG A 44 20.23 -2.56 1.04
N ARG A 45 19.36 -3.31 1.73
CA ARG A 45 19.74 -4.47 2.54
C ARG A 45 19.51 -5.80 1.83
N ARG A 46 19.32 -5.81 0.51
CA ARG A 46 18.95 -7.02 -0.26
C ARG A 46 19.87 -8.20 0.01
N HIS A 47 21.18 -7.97 0.07
CA HIS A 47 22.17 -8.98 0.45
C HIS A 47 21.83 -9.67 1.78
N GLN A 48 21.58 -8.92 2.85
CA GLN A 48 21.22 -9.46 4.16
C GLN A 48 19.91 -10.25 4.18
N PHE A 49 18.96 -9.96 3.28
CA PHE A 49 17.65 -10.61 3.25
C PHE A 49 17.56 -11.77 2.24
N PHE A 50 18.37 -11.73 1.19
CA PHE A 50 18.28 -12.64 0.05
C PHE A 50 19.57 -13.42 -0.24
N ASP A 51 20.63 -13.25 0.57
CA ASP A 51 21.82 -14.09 0.50
C ASP A 51 21.55 -15.53 0.91
N ARG A 52 22.62 -16.34 0.88
CA ARG A 52 22.57 -17.76 1.19
C ARG A 52 22.09 -17.98 2.63
N ASP A 53 21.06 -18.80 2.77
CA ASP A 53 20.57 -19.29 4.05
C ASP A 53 21.06 -20.74 4.26
N PRO A 54 21.95 -20.98 5.24
CA PRO A 54 22.44 -22.33 5.52
C PRO A 54 21.37 -23.27 6.08
N ASP A 55 20.27 -22.74 6.61
CA ASP A 55 19.17 -23.55 7.18
C ASP A 55 18.18 -24.03 6.11
N VAL A 56 18.38 -23.63 4.84
CA VAL A 56 17.53 -24.03 3.70
C VAL A 56 18.28 -25.05 2.83
N GLU A 57 17.82 -26.29 2.86
CA GLU A 57 18.47 -27.45 2.23
C GLU A 57 18.65 -27.29 0.70
N ASN A 58 17.74 -26.59 0.03
CA ASN A 58 17.78 -26.34 -1.42
C ASN A 58 18.07 -24.87 -1.79
N ASP A 59 18.91 -24.19 -1.01
CA ASP A 59 19.26 -22.80 -1.26
C ASP A 59 20.28 -22.62 -2.40
N VAL A 60 19.83 -22.98 -3.60
CA VAL A 60 20.56 -22.83 -4.86
C VAL A 60 20.32 -21.44 -5.46
N PRO A 61 21.22 -20.92 -6.32
CA PRO A 61 21.09 -19.58 -6.90
C PRO A 61 19.73 -19.28 -7.53
N VAL A 62 19.12 -20.25 -8.22
CA VAL A 62 17.81 -20.07 -8.86
C VAL A 62 16.66 -19.90 -7.84
N VAL A 63 16.70 -20.63 -6.73
CA VAL A 63 15.68 -20.55 -5.67
C VAL A 63 15.77 -19.20 -4.95
N ARG A 64 16.98 -18.71 -4.71
CA ARG A 64 17.22 -17.38 -4.12
C ARG A 64 16.69 -16.26 -4.99
N HIS A 65 16.97 -16.33 -6.29
CA HIS A 65 16.49 -15.35 -7.25
C HIS A 65 14.95 -15.33 -7.32
N ASN A 66 14.32 -16.50 -7.40
CA ASN A 66 12.85 -16.60 -7.39
C ASN A 66 12.25 -16.01 -6.10
N ARG A 67 12.88 -16.24 -4.94
CA ARG A 67 12.43 -15.67 -3.66
C ARG A 67 12.49 -14.15 -3.67
N GLU A 68 13.59 -13.59 -4.16
CA GLU A 68 13.75 -12.14 -4.32
C GLU A 68 12.67 -11.59 -5.28
N GLU A 69 12.49 -12.21 -6.45
CA GLU A 69 11.49 -11.77 -7.43
C GLU A 69 10.07 -11.81 -6.89
N VAL A 70 9.67 -12.88 -6.20
CA VAL A 70 8.33 -13.00 -5.61
C VAL A 70 8.09 -11.89 -4.58
N ILE A 71 9.06 -11.62 -3.71
CA ILE A 71 8.92 -10.58 -2.69
C ILE A 71 8.87 -9.19 -3.33
N LEU A 72 9.74 -8.91 -4.32
CA LEU A 72 9.71 -7.64 -5.05
C LEU A 72 8.43 -7.47 -5.85
N PHE A 73 7.89 -8.55 -6.43
CA PHE A 73 6.64 -8.53 -7.19
C PHE A 73 5.45 -8.22 -6.28
N VAL A 74 5.32 -8.89 -5.15
CA VAL A 74 4.25 -8.62 -4.18
C VAL A 74 4.39 -7.20 -3.61
N TRP A 75 5.60 -6.79 -3.22
CA TRP A 75 5.85 -5.46 -2.67
C TRP A 75 5.53 -4.34 -3.67
N SER A 76 5.99 -4.48 -4.91
CA SER A 76 5.70 -3.50 -5.97
C SER A 76 4.21 -3.47 -6.32
N GLY A 77 3.56 -4.62 -6.41
CA GLY A 77 2.11 -4.73 -6.60
C GLY A 77 1.33 -3.99 -5.52
N LEU A 78 1.62 -4.25 -4.24
CA LEU A 78 0.99 -3.56 -3.11
C LEU A 78 1.26 -2.05 -3.13
N THR A 79 2.49 -1.65 -3.46
CA THR A 79 2.85 -0.23 -3.60
C THR A 79 2.03 0.45 -4.69
N LEU A 80 1.83 -0.20 -5.84
CA LEU A 80 1.00 0.31 -6.92
C LEU A 80 -0.48 0.42 -6.52
N VAL A 81 -1.02 -0.56 -5.79
CA VAL A 81 -2.39 -0.47 -5.24
C VAL A 81 -2.52 0.74 -4.32
N LEU A 82 -1.57 0.93 -3.39
CA LEU A 82 -1.59 2.08 -2.48
C LEU A 82 -1.49 3.41 -3.23
N LEU A 83 -0.62 3.51 -4.22
CA LEU A 83 -0.50 4.71 -5.07
C LEU A 83 -1.80 5.00 -5.84
N SER A 84 -2.45 3.96 -6.38
CA SER A 84 -3.74 4.09 -7.06
C SER A 84 -4.83 4.60 -6.13
N ILE A 85 -4.93 4.06 -4.91
CA ILE A 85 -5.91 4.51 -3.93
C ILE A 85 -5.61 5.95 -3.48
N ALA A 86 -4.34 6.26 -3.18
CA ALA A 86 -3.93 7.60 -2.80
C ALA A 86 -4.30 8.61 -3.91
N TYR A 87 -4.01 8.28 -5.18
CA TYR A 87 -4.40 9.11 -6.31
C TYR A 87 -5.92 9.33 -6.36
N GLN A 88 -6.71 8.25 -6.28
CA GLN A 88 -8.18 8.34 -6.30
C GLN A 88 -8.70 9.27 -5.19
N VAL A 89 -8.22 9.09 -3.95
CA VAL A 89 -8.63 9.87 -2.78
C VAL A 89 -8.20 11.34 -2.85
N TRP A 90 -7.10 11.66 -3.54
CA TRP A 90 -6.68 13.03 -3.80
C TRP A 90 -7.39 13.67 -4.99
N SER A 91 -7.92 12.86 -5.93
CA SER A 91 -8.69 13.32 -7.09
C SER A 91 -10.20 13.42 -6.87
N ALA A 92 -10.71 12.84 -5.78
CA ALA A 92 -12.08 12.95 -5.30
C ALA A 92 -12.30 14.28 -4.58
#